data_AF-A0A4Y2QNN8-F1
#
_entry.id   AF-A0A4Y2QNN8-F1
#
_cell.length_a   1.000
_cell.length_b   1.000
_cell.length_c   1.000
_cell.angle_alpha   90.00
_cell.angle_beta   90.00
_cell.angle_gamma   90.00
#
_symmetry.space_group_name_H-M   'P 1'
#
loop_
_entity.id
_entity.type
_entity.pdbx_description
1 polymer ?
#
loop_
_entity_poly.entity_id
_entity_poly.type
_entity_poly.pdbx_seq_one_letter_code
_entity_poly.pdbx_strand_id
1 'polypeptide(L)'
;MILQDLYYNLRRREQRSNENFDETLQRKSARNEDDKLRRARKRSDQLSQRRANRAHSQIEVNVPEHSCSNMSEVCEFCGALYRKNEVNSSKKYIKCCHDEKVRLSNLTEALDLFKELLYSN
;
A
#
# COMPACT_ATOMS: atom_id res chain seq x y z
N MET A 1 19.87 14.44 -37.55
CA MET A 1 20.18 13.53 -36.42
C MET A 1 20.21 12.06 -36.85
N ILE A 2 19.23 11.57 -37.62
CA ILE A 2 19.10 10.15 -38.01
C ILE A 2 20.31 9.57 -38.78
N LEU A 3 20.91 10.34 -39.70
CA LEU A 3 22.06 9.87 -40.50
C LEU A 3 23.34 9.66 -39.67
N GLN A 4 23.57 10.47 -38.63
CA GLN A 4 24.72 10.33 -37.73
C GLN A 4 24.60 9.07 -36.87
N ASP A 5 23.41 8.78 -36.35
CA ASP A 5 23.17 7.57 -35.57
C ASP A 5 23.30 6.30 -36.43
N LEU A 6 22.80 6.34 -37.67
CA LEU A 6 22.97 5.23 -38.61
C LEU A 6 24.44 4.97 -38.90
N TYR A 7 25.21 6.02 -39.21
CA TYR A 7 26.64 5.93 -39.47
C TYR A 7 27.42 5.39 -38.25
N TYR A 8 27.09 5.87 -37.06
CA TYR A 8 27.69 5.40 -35.81
C TYR A 8 27.40 3.90 -35.56
N ASN A 9 26.15 3.47 -35.79
CA ASN A 9 25.75 2.08 -35.60
C ASN A 9 26.38 1.14 -36.64
N LEU A 10 26.54 1.58 -37.89
CA LEU A 10 27.25 0.86 -38.96
C LEU A 10 28.71 0.61 -38.57
N ARG A 11 29.45 1.68 -38.22
CA ARG A 11 30.85 1.57 -37.78
C ARG A 11 31.02 0.63 -36.59
N ARG A 12 30.09 0.69 -35.62
CA ARG A 12 30.09 -0.19 -34.45
C ARG A 12 29.82 -1.66 -34.82
N ARG A 13 29.04 -1.96 -35.86
CA ARG A 13 28.84 -3.34 -36.34
C ARG A 13 30.08 -3.88 -37.03
N GLU A 14 30.71 -3.09 -37.89
CA GLU A 14 31.97 -3.46 -38.56
C GLU A 14 33.08 -3.74 -37.54
N GLN A 15 33.18 -2.92 -36.50
CA GLN A 15 34.14 -3.16 -35.43
C GLN A 15 33.87 -4.50 -34.72
N ARG A 16 32.60 -4.86 -34.51
CA ARG A 16 32.20 -6.14 -33.88
C ARG A 16 32.38 -7.34 -34.80
N SER A 17 32.28 -7.20 -36.12
CA SER A 17 32.53 -8.31 -37.05
C SER A 17 34.02 -8.64 -37.16
N ASN A 18 34.87 -7.67 -36.83
CA ASN A 18 36.33 -7.82 -36.85
C ASN A 18 36.90 -8.18 -35.47
N GLU A 19 36.08 -8.27 -34.42
CA GLU A 19 36.52 -8.70 -33.08
C GLU A 19 36.98 -10.15 -33.11
N ASN A 20 38.14 -10.42 -32.52
CA ASN A 20 38.56 -11.80 -32.25
C ASN A 20 37.82 -12.37 -31.01
N PHE A 21 38.07 -13.64 -30.71
CA PHE A 21 37.40 -14.33 -29.61
C PHE A 21 37.71 -13.71 -28.24
N ASP A 22 38.97 -13.37 -27.98
CA ASP A 22 39.41 -12.79 -26.70
C ASP A 22 38.85 -11.39 -26.49
N GLU A 23 38.84 -10.56 -27.54
CA GLU A 23 38.20 -9.24 -27.54
C GLU A 23 36.70 -9.34 -27.27
N THR A 24 36.04 -10.34 -27.87
CA THR A 24 34.62 -10.62 -27.61
C THR A 24 34.38 -11.00 -26.15
N LEU A 25 35.24 -11.84 -25.56
CA LEU A 25 35.18 -12.22 -24.16
C LEU A 25 35.41 -11.03 -23.23
N GLN A 26 36.44 -10.23 -23.48
CA GLN A 26 36.73 -9.02 -22.70
C GLN A 26 35.59 -8.01 -22.76
N ARG A 27 34.99 -7.77 -23.94
CA ARG A 27 33.83 -6.88 -24.06
C ARG A 27 32.61 -7.42 -23.31
N LYS A 28 32.39 -8.74 -23.32
CA LYS A 28 31.32 -9.38 -22.53
C LYS A 28 31.58 -9.27 -21.03
N SER A 29 32.81 -9.52 -20.57
CA SER A 29 33.16 -9.42 -19.15
C SER A 29 33.02 -7.98 -18.64
N ALA A 30 33.52 -6.99 -19.38
CA ALA A 30 33.38 -5.58 -19.04
C ALA A 30 31.91 -5.17 -18.88
N ARG A 31 31.03 -5.57 -19.82
CA ARG A 31 29.58 -5.32 -19.69
C ARG A 31 28.96 -6.00 -18.48
N ASN A 32 29.38 -7.22 -18.17
CA ASN A 32 28.88 -7.94 -17.02
C ASN A 32 29.30 -7.27 -15.71
N GLU A 33 30.55 -6.79 -15.61
CA GLU A 33 31.01 -6.03 -14.45
C GLU A 33 30.30 -4.69 -14.31
N ASP A 34 30.12 -3.94 -15.40
CA ASP A 34 29.33 -2.71 -15.39
C ASP A 34 27.89 -2.94 -14.91
N ASP A 35 27.28 -4.02 -15.37
CA ASP A 35 25.92 -4.41 -14.98
C ASP A 35 25.84 -4.86 -13.52
N LYS A 36 26.85 -5.59 -13.02
CA LYS A 36 26.98 -5.91 -11.58
C LYS A 36 27.09 -4.63 -10.75
N LEU A 37 27.96 -3.70 -11.12
CA LEU A 37 28.15 -2.42 -10.43
C LEU A 37 26.86 -1.58 -10.45
N ARG A 38 26.17 -1.53 -11.59
CA ARG A 38 24.88 -0.85 -11.71
C ARG A 38 23.83 -1.45 -10.77
N ARG A 39 23.72 -2.78 -10.69
CA ARG A 39 22.80 -3.44 -9.75
C ARG A 39 23.18 -3.17 -8.30
N ALA A 40 24.47 -3.19 -7.96
CA ALA A 40 24.95 -2.90 -6.62
C ALA A 40 24.59 -1.46 -6.19
N ARG A 41 24.81 -0.47 -7.07
CA ARG A 41 24.40 0.92 -6.84
C ARG A 41 22.89 1.03 -6.61
N LYS A 42 22.07 0.44 -7.48
CA LYS A 42 20.60 0.46 -7.32
C LYS A 42 20.14 -0.12 -5.98
N ARG A 43 20.77 -1.20 -5.50
CA ARG A 43 20.48 -1.78 -4.17
C ARG A 43 20.89 -0.83 -3.04
N SER A 44 22.06 -0.20 -3.16
CA SER A 44 22.53 0.80 -2.19
C SER A 44 21.58 1.99 -2.12
N ASP A 45 21.18 2.55 -3.26
CA ASP A 45 20.25 3.68 -3.33
C ASP A 45 18.90 3.33 -2.70
N GLN A 46 18.39 2.12 -2.99
CA GLN A 46 17.16 1.61 -2.39
C GLN A 46 17.28 1.48 -0.86
N LEU A 47 18.42 1.02 -0.35
CA LEU A 47 18.66 0.92 1.09
C LEU A 47 18.77 2.30 1.74
N SER A 48 19.48 3.23 1.12
CA SER A 48 19.59 4.62 1.58
C SER A 48 18.21 5.29 1.62
N GLN A 49 17.39 5.10 0.59
CA GLN A 49 16.01 5.59 0.57
C GLN A 49 15.16 5.00 1.70
N ARG A 50 15.28 3.68 1.95
CA ARG A 50 14.60 3.03 3.09
C ARG A 50 15.03 3.60 4.44
N ARG A 51 16.32 3.90 4.61
CA ARG A 51 16.84 4.53 5.84
C ARG A 51 16.31 5.95 6.01
N ALA A 52 16.29 6.75 4.94
CA ALA A 52 15.70 8.09 4.96
C ALA A 52 14.21 8.04 5.34
N ASN A 53 13.43 7.14 4.74
CA ASN A 53 12.02 6.98 5.07
C ASN A 53 11.81 6.53 6.53
N ARG A 54 12.67 5.65 7.05
CA ARG A 54 12.64 5.25 8.46
C ARG A 54 12.95 6.42 9.40
N ALA A 55 13.91 7.27 9.05
CA ALA A 55 14.21 8.47 9.80
C ALA A 55 13.03 9.47 9.78
N HIS A 56 12.33 9.59 8.64
CA HIS A 56 11.10 10.38 8.55
C HIS A 56 9.95 9.82 9.39
N SER A 57 9.81 8.49 9.51
CA SER A 57 8.80 7.88 10.40
C SER A 57 9.16 7.94 11.89
N GLN A 58 10.42 8.24 12.24
CA GLN A 58 10.86 8.46 13.61
C GLN A 58 10.59 9.89 14.09
N ILE A 59 10.00 10.75 13.26
CA ILE A 59 9.38 11.98 13.72
C ILE A 59 8.22 11.54 14.64
N GLU A 60 8.42 11.69 15.95
CA GLU A 60 7.32 11.63 16.92
C GLU A 60 6.32 12.71 16.56
N VAL A 61 5.37 12.36 15.70
CA VAL A 61 4.12 13.09 15.62
C VAL A 61 3.49 12.91 16.99
N ASN A 62 3.52 13.97 17.78
CA ASN A 62 2.80 14.07 19.04
C ASN A 62 1.31 14.03 18.68
N VAL A 63 0.78 12.82 18.44
CA VAL A 63 -0.64 12.59 18.19
C VAL A 63 -1.30 12.91 19.52
N PRO A 64 -2.12 13.96 19.62
CA PRO A 64 -2.82 14.25 20.85
C PRO A 64 -3.59 12.99 21.24
N GLU A 65 -3.27 12.45 22.42
CA GLU A 65 -3.99 11.32 22.96
C GLU A 65 -5.43 11.78 23.18
N HIS A 66 -6.31 11.41 22.25
CA HIS A 66 -7.72 11.71 22.37
C HIS A 66 -8.26 10.74 23.43
N SER A 67 -8.46 11.25 24.64
CA SER A 67 -9.11 10.49 25.70
C SER A 67 -10.52 10.14 25.22
N CYS A 68 -10.65 8.95 24.68
CA CYS A 68 -11.90 8.33 24.33
C CYS A 68 -12.72 8.18 25.62
N SER A 69 -13.66 9.09 25.88
CA SER A 69 -14.54 9.00 27.05
C SER A 69 -15.20 7.63 27.15
N ASN A 70 -15.48 7.17 28.37
CA ASN A 70 -16.11 5.87 28.61
C ASN A 70 -17.46 5.75 27.88
N MET A 71 -17.72 4.54 27.37
CA MET A 71 -18.98 4.15 26.73
C MET A 71 -20.06 3.94 27.81
N SER A 72 -20.63 5.03 28.32
CA SER A 72 -21.53 5.00 29.48
C SER A 72 -23.02 5.03 29.14
N GLU A 73 -23.38 5.36 27.91
CA GLU A 73 -24.78 5.55 27.51
C GLU A 73 -25.26 4.38 26.67
N VAL A 74 -26.50 3.94 26.87
CA VAL A 74 -27.12 2.86 26.09
C VAL A 74 -28.16 3.46 25.16
N CYS A 75 -28.13 3.08 23.88
CA CYS A 75 -29.15 3.48 22.93
C CYS A 75 -30.45 2.74 23.22
N GLU A 76 -31.53 3.47 23.55
CA GLU A 76 -32.84 2.87 23.85
C GLU A 76 -33.45 2.10 22.67
N PHE A 77 -33.09 2.44 21.42
CA PHE A 77 -33.64 1.79 20.23
C PHE A 77 -32.97 0.45 19.93
N CYS A 78 -31.64 0.42 19.92
CA CYS A 78 -30.85 -0.73 19.46
C CYS A 78 -30.02 -1.40 20.57
N GLY A 79 -30.08 -0.91 21.81
CA GLY A 79 -29.34 -1.43 22.96
C GLY A 79 -27.82 -1.20 22.91
N ALA A 80 -27.31 -0.55 21.87
CA ALA A 80 -25.88 -0.35 21.68
C ALA A 80 -25.32 0.69 22.67
N LEU A 81 -24.16 0.38 23.26
CA LEU A 81 -23.41 1.34 24.06
C LEU A 81 -22.83 2.44 23.16
N TYR A 82 -22.84 3.69 23.62
CA TYR A 82 -22.24 4.84 22.94
C TYR A 82 -21.62 5.83 23.94
N ARG A 83 -20.75 6.73 23.44
CA ARG A 83 -20.15 7.78 24.26
C ARG A 83 -21.06 9.00 24.32
N LYS A 84 -21.26 9.53 25.52
CA LYS A 84 -22.15 10.68 25.78
C LYS A 84 -21.86 11.94 24.95
N ASN A 85 -20.58 12.20 24.66
CA ASN A 85 -20.11 13.43 24.00
C ASN A 85 -19.53 13.16 22.60
N GLU A 86 -19.73 11.96 22.05
CA GLU A 86 -19.25 11.66 20.71
C GLU A 86 -20.17 12.29 19.68
N VAL A 87 -19.61 13.25 18.95
CA VAL A 87 -20.27 13.93 17.85
C VAL A 87 -19.48 13.56 16.61
N ASN A 88 -20.16 13.05 15.60
CA ASN A 88 -19.47 12.73 14.34
C ASN A 88 -18.91 14.01 13.68
N SER A 89 -18.00 13.83 12.72
CA SER A 89 -17.39 14.95 11.99
C SER A 89 -18.41 15.88 11.31
N SER A 90 -19.59 15.36 10.94
CA SER A 90 -20.68 16.14 10.36
C SER A 90 -21.53 16.90 11.39
N LYS A 91 -21.32 16.68 12.69
CA LYS A 91 -22.16 17.15 13.80
C LYS A 91 -23.64 16.79 13.73
N LYS A 92 -23.97 15.76 12.95
CA LYS A 92 -25.37 15.37 12.67
C LYS A 92 -25.90 14.30 13.62
N TYR A 93 -25.03 13.45 14.16
CA TYR A 93 -25.44 12.34 15.01
C TYR A 93 -24.64 12.33 16.31
N ILE A 94 -25.39 12.26 17.41
CA ILE A 94 -24.90 12.13 18.79
C ILE A 94 -25.19 10.71 19.33
N LYS A 95 -26.09 9.96 18.68
CA LYS A 95 -26.50 8.60 19.06
C LYS A 95 -26.41 7.65 17.87
N CYS A 96 -26.21 6.37 18.16
CA CYS A 96 -25.98 5.29 17.17
C CYS A 96 -27.12 5.12 16.14
N CYS A 97 -28.38 5.33 16.53
CA CYS A 97 -29.54 4.83 15.79
C CYS A 97 -30.54 5.91 15.31
N HIS A 98 -30.10 7.10 14.91
CA HIS A 98 -30.97 8.08 14.22
C HIS A 98 -30.82 8.05 12.69
N ASP A 99 -31.87 8.46 11.98
CA ASP A 99 -32.06 8.46 10.52
C ASP A 99 -32.25 7.08 9.86
N GLU A 100 -32.96 6.15 10.51
CA GLU A 100 -33.41 4.87 9.91
C GLU A 100 -32.29 4.00 9.28
N LYS A 101 -31.02 4.30 9.55
CA LYS A 101 -29.89 3.60 8.91
C LYS A 101 -29.69 2.17 9.40
N VAL A 102 -30.29 1.84 10.54
CA VAL A 102 -30.33 0.48 11.05
C VAL A 102 -31.73 -0.08 10.82
N ARG A 103 -31.96 -0.63 9.63
CA ARG A 103 -33.07 -1.58 9.44
C ARG A 103 -32.64 -2.89 10.07
N LEU A 104 -32.93 -3.07 11.35
CA LEU A 104 -33.00 -4.41 11.92
C LEU A 104 -34.24 -5.06 11.30
N SER A 105 -34.03 -6.00 10.37
CA SER A 105 -35.12 -6.88 9.93
C SER A 105 -35.76 -7.53 11.16
N ASN A 106 -37.08 -7.69 11.17
CA ASN A 106 -37.80 -8.26 12.29
C ASN A 106 -37.10 -9.56 12.74
N LEU A 107 -36.73 -9.61 14.02
CA LEU A 107 -36.03 -10.75 14.62
C LEU A 107 -36.78 -12.08 14.39
N THR A 108 -38.09 -12.02 14.17
CA THR A 108 -38.95 -13.14 13.79
C THR A 108 -38.54 -13.77 12.46
N GLU A 109 -38.31 -12.96 11.41
CA GLU A 109 -37.83 -13.46 10.10
C GLU A 109 -36.39 -13.96 10.18
N ALA A 110 -35.56 -13.30 10.99
CA ALA A 110 -34.17 -13.72 11.21
C ALA A 110 -34.09 -15.09 11.92
N LEU A 111 -34.97 -15.35 12.90
CA LEU A 111 -35.01 -16.61 13.65
C LEU A 111 -35.34 -17.80 12.76
N ASP A 112 -36.24 -17.62 11.80
CA ASP A 112 -36.61 -18.68 10.86
C ASP A 112 -35.48 -18.98 9.87
N LEU A 113 -34.78 -17.95 9.38
CA LEU A 113 -33.58 -18.11 8.54
C LEU A 113 -32.41 -18.77 9.29
N PHE A 114 -32.21 -18.44 10.57
CA PHE A 114 -31.18 -19.09 11.39
C PHE A 114 -31.49 -20.56 11.65
N LYS A 115 -32.77 -20.93 11.81
CA LYS A 115 -33.16 -22.34 11.93
C LYS A 115 -32.92 -23.10 10.62
N GLU A 116 -33.28 -22.55 9.46
CA GLU A 116 -33.01 -23.20 8.18
C GLU A 116 -31.51 -23.47 7.97
N LEU A 117 -30.64 -22.52 8.31
CA LEU A 117 -29.19 -22.68 8.15
C LEU A 117 -28.56 -23.69 9.11
N LEU A 118 -29.13 -23.85 10.32
CA LEU A 118 -28.59 -24.77 11.33
C LEU A 118 -29.11 -26.20 11.17
N TYR A 119 -30.26 -26.39 10.53
CA TYR A 119 -30.90 -27.69 10.38
C TYR A 119 -30.91 -28.25 8.95
N SER A 120 -30.36 -27.52 7.96
CA SER A 120 -30.06 -28.08 6.64
C SER A 120 -28.66 -28.69 6.62
N ASN A 121 -28.58 -30.00 6.87
CA ASN A 121 -27.46 -30.86 6.42
C ASN A 121 -27.86 -31.55 5.12
#